data_AF-A0A641R463-F1
#
_entry.id   AF-A0A641R463-F1
#
_cell.length_a   1.000
_cell.length_b   1.000
_cell.length_c   1.000
_cell.angle_alpha   90.00
_cell.angle_beta   90.00
_cell.angle_gamma   90.00
#
_symmetry.space_group_name_H-M   'P 1'
#
loop_
_entity.id
_entity.type
_entity.pdbx_description
1 polymer ?
#
loop_
_entity_poly.entity_id
_entity_poly.type
_entity_poly.pdbx_seq_one_letter_code
_entity_poly.pdbx_strand_id
1 'polypeptide(L)'
;MKRTTIHISSAIALLLGLAACTQDEAGFLPEGAEGTSIVFTATGLNPAATATAGTRAPVDGNWTGVQSVAVLMDGMVKTYNVTPSTADPTSATLTSTDPYYWTNHNDITVTAWWPYTAGETTPPAVKVKANQSAQKDFEGSDLIVADGQTVTYGSPTLRFTHRTARVTIVLTDYTEGLASVKLTGLSTEGDNPDIIVPYDKGSNTYTAIVAPQSVAAGTTFITCTFNNGKTFVYKMKNATDWQAGGEYTYTVSLAAAKDLGYTIESNGSYTVTSADGLMNIAKLVNGGKSDINITLDTDIDLTGKDWTPIGTDYDNSYKGTFDGGGHTITGLTFTTNDKYAGLFGWLNKAGTVKNVVMEGVQITSNQIYGGSIGGVAGYSWGTIENCSVSGSVSGTVYVGGVVGAQIDGSITGCSSSATVKGMVDVGGVAGQTNSSATLTACYATGNVIIEIDPVKNISGGGLVGFNGGNGVLACYATGNVTSTGSSTGNVHIFGLLGDNYTTVTACYWKNNHEQGFGYKKAGTGTEVTKVDGSVVTWQKAVDAMNNALQNAGSKWRYELNGTLPTLRKQ
;
A
#
# COMPACT_ATOMS: atom_id res chain seq x y z
N MET A 1 32.18 96.20 5.58
CA MET A 1 31.91 95.30 6.72
C MET A 1 30.39 95.16 6.84
N LYS A 2 29.83 93.95 7.01
CA LYS A 2 28.38 93.60 6.86
C LYS A 2 27.91 93.69 5.37
N ARG A 3 27.29 92.64 4.77
CA ARG A 3 25.86 92.18 4.77
C ARG A 3 24.91 93.21 4.10
N THR A 4 23.89 92.90 3.27
CA THR A 4 23.24 91.66 2.73
C THR A 4 22.30 92.06 1.53
N THR A 5 21.50 91.27 0.78
CA THR A 5 20.99 89.86 0.80
C THR A 5 20.42 89.43 -0.59
N ILE A 6 20.57 88.15 -0.97
CA ILE A 6 19.60 87.27 -1.72
C ILE A 6 19.25 87.53 -3.22
N HIS A 7 18.81 86.45 -3.89
CA HIS A 7 18.58 86.25 -5.33
C HIS A 7 17.12 86.46 -5.79
N ILE A 8 16.92 86.66 -7.10
CA ILE A 8 15.73 86.26 -7.89
C ILE A 8 16.21 85.63 -9.22
N SER A 9 15.45 84.67 -9.78
CA SER A 9 15.68 84.00 -11.08
C SER A 9 15.43 84.94 -12.28
N SER A 10 15.95 84.71 -13.50
CA SER A 10 15.56 83.67 -14.49
C SER A 10 16.51 83.78 -15.71
N ALA A 11 17.09 82.70 -16.25
CA ALA A 11 16.58 81.79 -17.31
C ALA A 11 16.68 82.31 -18.76
N ILE A 12 17.08 81.40 -19.69
CA ILE A 12 17.06 81.51 -21.18
C ILE A 12 18.12 82.47 -21.80
N ALA A 13 18.82 82.17 -22.92
CA ALA A 13 19.27 80.90 -23.54
C ALA A 13 20.27 81.19 -24.71
N LEU A 14 20.89 80.11 -25.20
CA LEU A 14 21.18 79.81 -26.62
C LEU A 14 22.51 80.22 -27.31
N LEU A 15 23.13 79.16 -27.86
CA LEU A 15 23.85 79.03 -29.14
C LEU A 15 25.38 79.26 -29.27
N LEU A 16 25.92 78.35 -30.10
CA LEU A 16 27.26 78.17 -30.67
C LEU A 16 27.71 79.38 -31.52
N GLY A 17 28.99 79.55 -31.87
CA GLY A 17 30.19 78.72 -31.61
C GLY A 17 31.32 79.09 -32.60
N LEU A 18 32.06 78.07 -33.08
CA LEU A 18 33.28 78.15 -33.93
C LEU A 18 34.58 78.56 -33.17
N ALA A 19 35.77 78.04 -33.49
CA ALA A 19 36.13 76.80 -34.20
C ALA A 19 37.64 76.49 -34.05
N ALA A 20 37.99 75.21 -34.26
CA ALA A 20 39.09 74.71 -35.11
C ALA A 20 40.14 73.79 -34.46
N CYS A 21 40.27 72.59 -35.05
CA CYS A 21 41.43 71.67 -35.06
C CYS A 21 41.88 71.03 -33.73
N THR A 22 42.29 69.75 -33.65
CA THR A 22 42.26 68.53 -34.50
C THR A 22 42.68 67.37 -33.54
N GLN A 23 42.40 66.07 -33.69
CA GLN A 23 42.20 65.16 -34.83
C GLN A 23 41.15 64.06 -34.50
N ASP A 24 41.05 63.02 -35.32
CA ASP A 24 40.37 61.76 -35.00
C ASP A 24 41.02 61.00 -33.83
N GLU A 25 40.23 60.67 -32.80
CA GLU A 25 40.53 59.60 -31.83
C GLU A 25 39.37 58.57 -31.75
N ALA A 26 38.68 58.35 -32.87
CA ALA A 26 37.66 57.32 -33.01
C ALA A 26 38.26 55.91 -33.15
N GLY A 27 38.96 55.42 -32.13
CA GLY A 27 39.45 54.04 -32.06
C GLY A 27 40.53 53.73 -31.03
N PHE A 28 41.33 54.72 -30.62
CA PHE A 28 42.40 54.52 -29.64
C PHE A 28 41.90 54.58 -28.19
N LEU A 29 42.60 53.83 -27.34
CA LEU A 29 42.46 53.88 -25.89
C LEU A 29 43.18 55.14 -25.35
N PRO A 30 42.65 55.81 -24.30
CA PRO A 30 43.32 56.97 -23.71
C PRO A 30 44.70 56.59 -23.16
N GLU A 31 45.62 57.56 -23.13
CA GLU A 31 47.04 57.34 -22.81
C GLU A 31 47.23 56.54 -21.50
N GLY A 32 47.69 55.29 -21.64
CA GLY A 32 47.88 54.33 -20.54
C GLY A 32 46.81 53.24 -20.37
N ALA A 33 45.78 53.17 -21.23
CA ALA A 33 44.73 52.15 -21.15
C ALA A 33 44.91 50.95 -22.12
N GLU A 34 45.79 51.04 -23.13
CA GLU A 34 46.26 49.86 -23.88
C GLU A 34 46.95 48.87 -22.93
N GLY A 35 46.58 47.59 -23.01
CA GLY A 35 47.09 46.58 -22.06
C GLY A 35 46.32 46.53 -20.73
N THR A 36 45.13 47.11 -20.64
CA THR A 36 44.21 46.85 -19.51
C THR A 36 43.67 45.42 -19.57
N SER A 37 43.80 44.66 -18.48
CA SER A 37 43.33 43.26 -18.42
C SER A 37 41.80 43.15 -18.44
N ILE A 38 41.29 42.22 -19.25
CA ILE A 38 39.84 41.95 -19.32
C ILE A 38 39.46 41.07 -18.13
N VAL A 39 38.71 41.67 -17.20
CA VAL A 39 38.02 41.01 -16.08
C VAL A 39 36.54 40.94 -16.47
N PHE A 40 35.94 39.75 -16.50
CA PHE A 40 34.54 39.60 -16.91
C PHE A 40 33.59 39.51 -15.72
N THR A 41 32.36 40.01 -15.89
CA THR A 41 31.23 39.72 -15.01
C THR A 41 30.44 38.57 -15.62
N ALA A 42 30.48 37.40 -14.99
CA ALA A 42 29.68 36.25 -15.40
C ALA A 42 28.29 36.31 -14.76
N THR A 43 27.26 35.98 -15.55
CA THR A 43 25.84 36.08 -15.19
C THR A 43 25.07 34.91 -15.80
N GLY A 44 23.78 34.80 -15.48
CA GLY A 44 22.86 33.93 -16.24
C GLY A 44 22.63 32.55 -15.65
N LEU A 45 22.73 32.37 -14.33
CA LEU A 45 22.35 31.12 -13.65
C LEU A 45 20.97 31.21 -12.96
N ASN A 46 20.04 31.98 -13.54
CA ASN A 46 18.82 32.44 -12.88
C ASN A 46 17.60 31.52 -13.12
N PRO A 47 17.06 30.84 -12.08
CA PRO A 47 15.96 29.89 -12.20
C PRO A 47 14.59 30.59 -12.26
N ALA A 48 14.25 31.18 -13.41
CA ALA A 48 12.92 31.73 -13.67
C ALA A 48 11.95 30.60 -14.11
N ALA A 49 10.90 30.36 -13.33
CA ALA A 49 10.12 29.10 -13.33
C ALA A 49 9.15 28.87 -14.53
N THR A 50 9.28 29.63 -15.63
CA THR A 50 8.47 29.47 -16.85
C THR A 50 9.33 29.68 -18.09
N ALA A 51 9.37 28.68 -18.99
CA ALA A 51 10.10 28.71 -20.26
C ALA A 51 9.70 29.90 -21.15
N THR A 52 10.53 30.40 -22.07
CA THR A 52 11.65 29.75 -22.79
C THR A 52 13.04 30.39 -22.56
N ALA A 53 14.09 29.57 -22.71
CA ALA A 53 15.51 29.95 -22.54
C ALA A 53 15.87 30.56 -21.16
N GLY A 54 15.14 30.17 -20.11
CA GLY A 54 15.63 30.26 -18.72
C GLY A 54 16.74 29.25 -18.47
N THR A 55 17.59 29.51 -17.46
CA THR A 55 18.83 28.78 -17.26
C THR A 55 18.95 28.19 -15.86
N ARG A 56 19.60 27.03 -15.84
CA ARG A 56 20.15 26.31 -14.70
C ARG A 56 20.97 27.07 -13.67
N ALA A 57 21.41 26.32 -12.67
CA ALA A 57 22.70 26.46 -12.00
C ALA A 57 23.31 25.07 -11.74
N PRO A 58 24.64 24.96 -11.53
CA PRO A 58 25.26 23.72 -11.07
C PRO A 58 24.71 23.24 -9.72
N VAL A 59 24.41 24.16 -8.79
CA VAL A 59 23.81 23.85 -7.48
C VAL A 59 22.39 24.41 -7.38
N ASP A 60 22.18 25.62 -6.87
CA ASP A 60 20.85 26.21 -6.64
C ASP A 60 20.84 27.72 -6.99
N GLY A 61 20.63 28.02 -8.28
CA GLY A 61 20.61 29.38 -8.83
C GLY A 61 21.94 30.15 -8.87
N ASN A 62 23.08 29.52 -8.57
CA ASN A 62 24.32 30.22 -8.22
C ASN A 62 25.62 29.63 -8.80
N TRP A 63 26.70 30.41 -8.67
CA TRP A 63 28.07 30.07 -9.10
C TRP A 63 28.83 29.13 -8.13
N THR A 64 28.16 28.54 -7.14
CA THR A 64 28.81 27.63 -6.18
C THR A 64 29.30 26.35 -6.89
N GLY A 65 30.48 25.86 -6.50
CA GLY A 65 31.13 24.69 -7.11
C GLY A 65 32.00 25.00 -8.34
N VAL A 66 31.71 26.08 -9.08
CA VAL A 66 32.50 26.49 -10.25
C VAL A 66 33.78 27.20 -9.79
N GLN A 67 34.94 26.59 -10.02
CA GLN A 67 36.24 27.13 -9.57
C GLN A 67 36.91 28.02 -10.63
N SER A 68 36.78 27.65 -11.91
CA SER A 68 37.34 28.38 -13.05
C SER A 68 36.60 28.02 -14.33
N VAL A 69 36.48 28.94 -15.27
CA VAL A 69 35.96 28.70 -16.64
C VAL A 69 37.11 28.74 -17.65
N ALA A 70 36.92 28.12 -18.81
CA ALA A 70 37.66 28.46 -20.01
C ALA A 70 37.08 29.74 -20.64
N VAL A 71 37.94 30.57 -21.23
CA VAL A 71 37.58 31.69 -22.11
C VAL A 71 38.37 31.56 -23.41
N LEU A 72 37.66 31.52 -24.52
CA LEU A 72 38.16 31.49 -25.90
C LEU A 72 37.97 32.87 -26.54
N MET A 73 39.09 33.46 -26.94
CA MET A 73 39.17 34.65 -27.80
C MET A 73 40.35 34.47 -28.76
N ASP A 74 40.22 34.99 -29.98
CA ASP A 74 41.27 35.03 -31.02
C ASP A 74 41.96 33.68 -31.29
N GLY A 75 41.21 32.58 -31.16
CA GLY A 75 41.69 31.21 -31.38
C GLY A 75 42.56 30.62 -30.25
N MET A 76 42.82 31.38 -29.19
CA MET A 76 43.48 30.89 -27.97
C MET A 76 42.46 30.62 -26.87
N VAL A 77 42.76 29.74 -25.92
CA VAL A 77 41.95 29.50 -24.72
C VAL A 77 42.77 29.84 -23.47
N LYS A 78 42.21 30.66 -22.59
CA LYS A 78 42.80 31.03 -21.29
C LYS A 78 41.85 30.64 -20.15
N THR A 79 42.42 30.19 -19.03
CA THR A 79 41.64 29.83 -17.84
C THR A 79 41.37 31.06 -16.99
N TYR A 80 40.14 31.22 -16.53
CA TYR A 80 39.68 32.32 -15.69
C TYR A 80 39.09 31.78 -14.39
N ASN A 81 39.68 32.15 -13.25
CA ASN A 81 39.19 31.82 -11.91
C ASN A 81 37.85 32.52 -11.64
N VAL A 82 36.93 31.81 -11.00
CA VAL A 82 35.57 32.26 -10.70
C VAL A 82 35.50 32.71 -9.24
N THR A 83 35.07 33.96 -9.02
CA THR A 83 34.79 34.51 -7.68
C THR A 83 33.30 34.84 -7.59
N PRO A 84 32.45 33.98 -7.00
CA PRO A 84 31.02 34.24 -6.83
C PRO A 84 30.76 35.54 -6.05
N SER A 85 29.77 36.31 -6.47
CA SER A 85 29.38 37.54 -5.78
C SER A 85 28.66 37.24 -4.46
N THR A 86 29.05 37.91 -3.39
CA THR A 86 28.44 37.79 -2.06
C THR A 86 27.16 38.61 -1.90
N ALA A 87 26.88 39.53 -2.83
CA ALA A 87 25.68 40.36 -2.86
C ALA A 87 24.59 39.81 -3.80
N ASP A 88 24.99 39.06 -4.82
CA ASP A 88 24.12 38.38 -5.78
C ASP A 88 24.76 37.04 -6.16
N PRO A 89 24.29 35.90 -5.65
CA PRO A 89 24.91 34.60 -5.91
C PRO A 89 24.75 34.14 -7.38
N THR A 90 23.91 34.81 -8.17
CA THR A 90 23.62 34.50 -9.58
C THR A 90 24.67 35.09 -10.55
N SER A 91 25.59 35.91 -10.02
CA SER A 91 26.74 36.48 -10.73
C SER A 91 28.10 36.16 -10.08
N ALA A 92 29.17 36.27 -10.86
CA ALA A 92 30.55 36.06 -10.42
C ALA A 92 31.52 36.97 -11.18
N THR A 93 32.63 37.33 -10.55
CA THR A 93 33.76 37.99 -11.22
C THR A 93 34.73 36.94 -11.74
N LEU A 94 35.13 37.05 -13.01
CA LEU A 94 36.11 36.18 -13.65
C LEU A 94 37.45 36.92 -13.78
N THR A 95 38.51 36.36 -13.18
CA THR A 95 39.87 36.91 -13.23
C THR A 95 40.88 35.86 -13.69
N SER A 96 42.00 36.26 -14.27
CA SER A 96 43.09 35.33 -14.62
C SER A 96 44.46 35.87 -14.27
N THR A 97 45.39 34.97 -13.99
CA THR A 97 46.83 35.24 -13.85
C THR A 97 47.52 35.42 -15.22
N ASP A 98 46.89 34.95 -16.29
CA ASP A 98 47.20 35.28 -17.68
C ASP A 98 45.88 35.68 -18.37
N PRO A 99 45.47 36.97 -18.33
CA PRO A 99 44.21 37.41 -18.89
C PRO A 99 44.33 37.73 -20.40
N TYR A 100 43.19 38.00 -21.04
CA TYR A 100 43.17 38.81 -22.25
C TYR A 100 43.32 40.30 -21.90
N TYR A 101 43.63 41.12 -22.90
CA TYR A 101 43.87 42.55 -22.74
C TYR A 101 43.10 43.34 -23.80
N TRP A 102 42.57 44.51 -23.42
CA TRP A 102 41.96 45.43 -24.38
C TRP A 102 43.03 46.08 -25.26
N THR A 103 42.83 46.01 -26.57
CA THR A 103 43.72 46.58 -27.61
C THR A 103 43.08 47.75 -28.36
N ASN A 104 41.79 48.00 -28.15
CA ASN A 104 41.00 49.14 -28.63
C ASN A 104 39.63 49.11 -27.92
N HIS A 105 38.73 50.04 -28.27
CA HIS A 105 37.37 50.15 -27.71
C HIS A 105 36.30 49.32 -28.45
N ASN A 106 36.64 48.50 -29.45
CA ASN A 106 35.65 47.76 -30.22
C ASN A 106 35.05 46.58 -29.41
N ASP A 107 33.85 46.15 -29.80
CA ASP A 107 33.28 44.90 -29.29
C ASP A 107 34.14 43.70 -29.70
N ILE A 108 34.31 42.74 -28.78
CA ILE A 108 35.00 41.47 -28.98
C ILE A 108 33.99 40.31 -28.96
N THR A 109 34.30 39.22 -29.66
CA THR A 109 33.51 37.97 -29.60
C THR A 109 34.17 36.99 -28.65
N VAL A 110 33.43 36.50 -27.67
CA VAL A 110 33.95 35.66 -26.58
C VAL A 110 33.08 34.41 -26.41
N THR A 111 33.72 33.24 -26.38
CA THR A 111 33.09 31.98 -25.97
C THR A 111 33.71 31.53 -24.64
N ALA A 112 32.92 31.07 -23.67
CA ALA A 112 33.42 30.62 -22.37
C ALA A 112 32.62 29.43 -21.84
N TRP A 113 33.26 28.48 -21.14
CA TRP A 113 32.59 27.25 -20.67
C TRP A 113 33.16 26.65 -19.37
N TRP A 114 32.37 25.79 -18.73
CA TRP A 114 32.76 24.91 -17.62
C TRP A 114 31.93 23.62 -17.63
N PRO A 115 32.50 22.44 -17.28
CA PRO A 115 33.90 22.19 -16.92
C PRO A 115 34.88 22.44 -18.06
N TYR A 116 36.13 22.75 -17.71
CA TYR A 116 37.24 22.88 -18.65
C TYR A 116 38.28 21.80 -18.39
N THR A 117 38.68 21.08 -19.43
CA THR A 117 39.85 20.18 -19.41
C THR A 117 41.02 20.86 -20.11
N ALA A 118 42.18 20.89 -19.47
CA ALA A 118 43.38 21.51 -20.03
C ALA A 118 43.73 20.92 -21.42
N GLY A 119 43.70 21.76 -22.45
CA GLY A 119 43.90 21.37 -23.85
C GLY A 119 42.64 21.39 -24.72
N GLU A 120 41.45 21.59 -24.16
CA GLU A 120 40.24 21.90 -24.94
C GLU A 120 40.40 23.24 -25.66
N THR A 121 40.13 23.27 -26.97
CA THR A 121 40.16 24.47 -27.82
C THR A 121 38.78 25.04 -28.13
N THR A 122 37.72 24.29 -27.82
CA THR A 122 36.30 24.64 -28.00
C THR A 122 35.48 24.05 -26.85
N PRO A 123 34.26 24.55 -26.56
CA PRO A 123 33.35 23.90 -25.63
C PRO A 123 33.15 22.41 -25.96
N PRO A 124 33.16 21.51 -24.96
CA PRO A 124 32.96 20.08 -25.18
C PRO A 124 31.50 19.75 -25.56
N ALA A 125 31.30 18.56 -26.12
CA ALA A 125 29.96 17.99 -26.27
C ALA A 125 29.32 17.70 -24.91
N VAL A 126 27.98 17.68 -24.87
CA VAL A 126 27.23 17.37 -23.64
C VAL A 126 27.48 15.92 -23.21
N LYS A 127 28.13 15.73 -22.06
CA LYS A 127 28.40 14.41 -21.48
C LYS A 127 28.26 14.42 -19.95
N VAL A 128 27.43 13.54 -19.41
CA VAL A 128 27.16 13.42 -17.96
C VAL A 128 27.73 12.12 -17.38
N LYS A 129 27.96 12.07 -16.07
CA LYS A 129 28.45 10.85 -15.41
C LYS A 129 27.32 9.86 -15.11
N ALA A 130 27.62 8.56 -15.23
CA ALA A 130 26.71 7.46 -14.88
C ALA A 130 26.52 7.31 -13.36
N ASN A 131 27.50 7.74 -12.56
CA ASN A 131 27.34 7.89 -11.12
C ASN A 131 27.49 9.36 -10.73
N GLN A 132 26.47 9.91 -10.10
CA GLN A 132 26.39 11.28 -9.58
C GLN A 132 26.05 11.27 -8.08
N SER A 133 26.14 10.12 -7.40
CA SER A 133 25.81 9.98 -5.98
C SER A 133 26.69 10.82 -5.05
N ALA A 134 27.85 11.27 -5.52
CA ALA A 134 28.70 12.24 -4.83
C ALA A 134 28.48 13.63 -5.43
N GLN A 135 28.34 14.66 -4.58
CA GLN A 135 28.05 16.04 -4.98
C GLN A 135 28.97 16.55 -6.10
N LYS A 136 30.28 16.30 -6.00
CA LYS A 136 31.29 16.68 -7.02
C LYS A 136 31.02 16.06 -8.40
N ASP A 137 30.44 14.85 -8.45
CA ASP A 137 30.17 14.13 -9.69
C ASP A 137 28.82 14.53 -10.31
N PHE A 138 27.86 14.97 -9.49
CA PHE A 138 26.66 15.68 -9.92
C PHE A 138 27.01 17.07 -10.50
N GLU A 139 27.70 17.91 -9.72
CA GLU A 139 28.12 19.25 -10.13
C GLU A 139 28.98 19.20 -11.40
N GLY A 140 30.02 18.34 -11.41
CA GLY A 140 30.90 18.12 -12.55
C GLY A 140 30.30 17.29 -13.69
N SER A 141 28.99 17.05 -13.69
CA SER A 141 28.22 16.58 -14.86
C SER A 141 27.45 17.71 -15.55
N ASP A 142 27.43 18.92 -14.98
CA ASP A 142 26.77 20.07 -15.58
C ASP A 142 27.69 20.83 -16.53
N LEU A 143 27.17 21.24 -17.70
CA LEU A 143 27.92 21.95 -18.74
C LEU A 143 27.27 23.31 -18.97
N ILE A 144 28.00 24.38 -18.64
CA ILE A 144 27.60 25.77 -18.87
C ILE A 144 28.46 26.40 -19.95
N VAL A 145 27.83 27.15 -20.86
CA VAL A 145 28.50 27.85 -21.97
C VAL A 145 27.88 29.24 -22.18
N ALA A 146 28.72 30.27 -22.21
CA ALA A 146 28.42 31.55 -22.86
C ALA A 146 29.01 31.47 -24.27
N ASP A 147 28.18 31.30 -25.30
CA ASP A 147 28.63 30.95 -26.65
C ASP A 147 28.60 32.15 -27.61
N GLY A 148 29.73 32.46 -28.25
CA GLY A 148 29.86 33.45 -29.33
C GLY A 148 29.38 34.87 -28.98
N GLN A 149 29.52 35.29 -27.72
CA GLN A 149 28.88 36.51 -27.23
C GLN A 149 29.70 37.76 -27.55
N THR A 150 29.00 38.78 -28.05
CA THR A 150 29.53 40.15 -28.17
C THR A 150 29.73 40.74 -26.78
N VAL A 151 30.94 41.19 -26.48
CA VAL A 151 31.32 41.78 -25.20
C VAL A 151 31.93 43.16 -25.42
N THR A 152 31.33 44.19 -24.81
CA THR A 152 31.65 45.60 -25.04
C THR A 152 32.68 46.15 -24.05
N TYR A 153 33.55 47.04 -24.55
CA TYR A 153 34.50 47.76 -23.71
C TYR A 153 33.81 48.50 -22.55
N GLY A 154 34.38 48.41 -21.35
CA GLY A 154 33.81 49.01 -20.13
C GLY A 154 32.59 48.28 -19.53
N SER A 155 31.98 47.31 -20.23
CA SER A 155 30.93 46.44 -19.69
C SER A 155 31.15 44.96 -20.04
N PRO A 156 32.26 44.35 -19.60
CA PRO A 156 32.67 43.00 -19.99
C PRO A 156 31.79 41.89 -19.37
N THR A 157 30.57 41.73 -19.85
CA THR A 157 29.59 40.78 -19.28
C THR A 157 29.46 39.52 -20.14
N LEU A 158 29.51 38.35 -19.50
CA LEU A 158 29.22 37.05 -20.12
C LEU A 158 27.95 36.45 -19.50
N ARG A 159 27.04 35.96 -20.33
CA ARG A 159 25.81 35.28 -19.89
C ARG A 159 25.88 33.80 -20.21
N PHE A 160 26.16 32.99 -19.20
CA PHE A 160 26.26 31.54 -19.37
C PHE A 160 24.87 30.90 -19.52
N THR A 161 24.85 29.74 -20.18
CA THR A 161 23.66 28.93 -20.42
C THR A 161 23.96 27.46 -20.21
N HIS A 162 23.05 26.73 -19.57
CA HIS A 162 23.20 25.30 -19.34
C HIS A 162 22.89 24.49 -20.61
N ARG A 163 23.76 23.53 -20.94
CA ARG A 163 23.66 22.68 -22.14
C ARG A 163 23.03 21.31 -21.88
N THR A 164 23.02 20.87 -20.63
CA THR A 164 22.35 19.68 -20.07
C THR A 164 20.94 20.02 -19.53
N ALA A 165 20.16 19.02 -19.13
CA ALA A 165 18.91 19.12 -18.36
C ALA A 165 19.11 18.63 -16.90
N ARG A 166 18.22 19.00 -15.96
CA ARG A 166 18.17 18.42 -14.60
C ARG A 166 16.87 17.65 -14.40
N VAL A 167 16.99 16.49 -13.78
CA VAL A 167 15.86 15.66 -13.35
C VAL A 167 15.90 15.53 -11.84
N THR A 168 14.78 15.83 -11.19
CA THR A 168 14.60 15.74 -9.74
C THR A 168 13.48 14.75 -9.44
N ILE A 169 13.72 13.81 -8.54
CA ILE A 169 12.79 12.76 -8.11
C ILE A 169 12.42 13.04 -6.65
N VAL A 170 11.14 13.02 -6.31
CA VAL A 170 10.66 13.11 -4.92
C VAL A 170 9.87 11.85 -4.59
N LEU A 171 10.36 11.03 -3.66
CA LEU A 171 9.74 9.74 -3.32
C LEU A 171 8.76 9.90 -2.14
N THR A 172 7.53 9.43 -2.31
CA THR A 172 6.46 9.48 -1.30
C THR A 172 5.92 8.09 -0.96
N ASP A 173 5.21 7.98 0.16
CA ASP A 173 4.37 6.82 0.51
C ASP A 173 5.09 5.47 0.65
N TYR A 174 6.31 5.49 1.18
CA TYR A 174 7.06 4.28 1.57
C TYR A 174 7.53 4.34 3.02
N THR A 175 7.68 3.16 3.62
CA THR A 175 8.16 2.96 5.02
C THR A 175 9.35 2.01 5.12
N GLU A 176 9.67 1.28 4.05
CA GLU A 176 10.81 0.37 3.97
C GLU A 176 12.07 1.12 3.50
N GLY A 177 13.25 0.80 4.04
CA GLY A 177 14.50 1.45 3.59
C GLY A 177 14.83 1.12 2.13
N LEU A 178 15.33 2.12 1.38
CA LEU A 178 15.80 1.96 0.00
C LEU A 178 17.29 1.62 -0.06
N ALA A 179 17.65 0.65 -0.89
CA ALA A 179 19.01 0.24 -1.19
C ALA A 179 19.61 1.02 -2.37
N SER A 180 18.79 1.41 -3.35
CA SER A 180 19.19 2.37 -4.39
C SER A 180 18.00 3.02 -5.10
N VAL A 181 18.23 4.23 -5.62
CA VAL A 181 17.37 4.92 -6.59
C VAL A 181 18.21 5.12 -7.86
N LYS A 182 17.62 4.93 -9.04
CA LYS A 182 18.29 5.09 -10.33
C LYS A 182 17.36 5.72 -11.36
N LEU A 183 17.91 6.60 -12.18
CA LEU A 183 17.35 6.95 -13.48
C LEU A 183 17.79 5.89 -14.49
N THR A 184 16.89 5.49 -15.38
CA THR A 184 17.06 4.36 -16.30
C THR A 184 16.38 4.67 -17.64
N GLY A 185 16.75 3.94 -18.70
CA GLY A 185 16.10 4.07 -20.01
C GLY A 185 16.42 5.39 -20.72
N LEU A 186 17.58 5.97 -20.42
CA LEU A 186 18.07 7.22 -20.99
C LEU A 186 18.72 7.00 -22.37
N SER A 187 18.78 8.04 -23.19
CA SER A 187 19.49 8.02 -24.47
C SER A 187 21.00 7.92 -24.27
N THR A 188 21.64 7.05 -25.05
CA THR A 188 23.11 6.89 -25.10
C THR A 188 23.79 7.79 -26.13
N GLU A 189 23.05 8.71 -26.75
CA GLU A 189 23.58 9.67 -27.73
C GLU A 189 24.72 10.52 -27.16
N GLY A 190 25.78 10.74 -27.94
CA GLY A 190 27.00 11.42 -27.47
C GLY A 190 27.81 10.64 -26.43
N ASP A 191 27.69 9.30 -26.41
CA ASP A 191 28.24 8.40 -25.40
C ASP A 191 27.76 8.71 -23.96
N ASN A 192 26.52 9.20 -23.82
CA ASN A 192 25.91 9.39 -22.52
C ASN A 192 25.45 8.05 -21.91
N PRO A 193 25.27 7.96 -20.58
CA PRO A 193 24.86 6.72 -19.92
C PRO A 193 23.35 6.49 -20.00
N ASP A 194 22.95 5.23 -20.21
CA ASP A 194 21.56 4.75 -20.19
C ASP A 194 20.95 4.69 -18.77
N ILE A 195 21.82 4.64 -17.75
CA ILE A 195 21.50 4.58 -16.34
C ILE A 195 22.32 5.64 -15.58
N ILE A 196 21.66 6.43 -14.74
CA ILE A 196 22.31 7.38 -13.82
C ILE A 196 21.92 7.09 -12.38
N VAL A 197 22.91 6.95 -11.51
CA VAL A 197 22.73 6.99 -10.05
C VAL A 197 22.72 8.46 -9.61
N PRO A 198 21.58 9.01 -9.12
CA PRO A 198 21.43 10.42 -8.79
C PRO A 198 22.15 10.78 -7.47
N TYR A 199 22.35 12.08 -7.26
CA TYR A 199 22.71 12.67 -5.98
C TYR A 199 21.51 12.64 -5.02
N ASP A 200 21.73 12.26 -3.76
CA ASP A 200 20.73 12.35 -2.69
C ASP A 200 20.82 13.74 -2.03
N LYS A 201 19.76 14.55 -2.17
CA LYS A 201 19.65 15.89 -1.56
C LYS A 201 19.05 15.85 -0.16
N GLY A 202 18.76 14.65 0.37
CA GLY A 202 18.01 14.41 1.59
C GLY A 202 16.50 14.54 1.37
N SER A 203 15.71 14.32 2.43
CA SER A 203 14.25 14.47 2.42
C SER A 203 13.56 13.76 1.23
N ASN A 204 13.96 12.51 0.98
CA ASN A 204 13.49 11.65 -0.11
C ASN A 204 13.65 12.26 -1.53
N THR A 205 14.52 13.26 -1.68
CA THR A 205 14.70 14.03 -2.91
C THR A 205 16.03 13.69 -3.56
N TYR A 206 15.98 13.11 -4.75
CA TYR A 206 17.15 12.70 -5.55
C TYR A 206 17.24 13.58 -6.79
N THR A 207 18.43 13.97 -7.23
CA THR A 207 18.60 14.83 -8.41
C THR A 207 19.78 14.40 -9.28
N ALA A 208 19.66 14.59 -10.58
CA ALA A 208 20.71 14.27 -11.55
C ALA A 208 20.75 15.28 -12.69
N ILE A 209 21.95 15.46 -13.25
CA ILE A 209 22.16 16.13 -14.52
C ILE A 209 22.13 15.10 -15.64
N VAL A 210 21.37 15.38 -16.71
CA VAL A 210 21.16 14.48 -17.85
C VAL A 210 21.44 15.22 -19.17
N ALA A 211 21.79 14.49 -20.23
CA ALA A 211 21.81 15.08 -21.58
C ALA A 211 20.37 15.45 -22.02
N PRO A 212 20.16 16.55 -22.77
CA PRO A 212 18.85 16.88 -23.33
C PRO A 212 18.40 15.77 -24.28
N GLN A 213 17.15 15.33 -24.16
CA GLN A 213 16.64 14.16 -24.88
C GLN A 213 15.11 14.11 -24.85
N SER A 214 14.51 13.47 -25.86
CA SER A 214 13.11 13.09 -25.88
C SER A 214 12.89 11.75 -25.20
N VAL A 215 12.07 11.70 -24.15
CA VAL A 215 11.70 10.45 -23.46
C VAL A 215 10.24 10.13 -23.71
N ALA A 216 10.00 8.96 -24.31
CA ALA A 216 8.65 8.50 -24.67
C ALA A 216 7.80 8.11 -23.45
N ALA A 217 6.47 8.15 -23.62
CA ALA A 217 5.54 7.56 -22.67
C ALA A 217 5.73 6.03 -22.61
N GLY A 218 5.59 5.45 -21.42
CA GLY A 218 5.79 4.02 -21.15
C GLY A 218 7.25 3.60 -20.90
N THR A 219 8.23 4.46 -21.17
CA THR A 219 9.64 4.19 -20.88
C THR A 219 9.88 3.96 -19.39
N THR A 220 10.55 2.87 -19.05
CA THR A 220 11.08 2.58 -17.70
C THR A 220 12.10 3.65 -17.32
N PHE A 221 11.79 4.46 -16.31
CA PHE A 221 12.47 5.74 -16.09
C PHE A 221 13.08 5.90 -14.69
N ILE A 222 12.33 5.58 -13.62
CA ILE A 222 12.87 5.62 -12.25
C ILE A 222 12.74 4.22 -11.66
N THR A 223 13.87 3.66 -11.24
CA THR A 223 13.96 2.35 -10.61
C THR A 223 14.37 2.52 -9.14
N CYS A 224 13.55 2.04 -8.21
CA CYS A 224 13.80 2.09 -6.77
C CYS A 224 13.88 0.66 -6.22
N THR A 225 15.03 0.28 -5.66
CA THR A 225 15.22 -1.03 -5.03
C THR A 225 15.23 -0.87 -3.51
N PHE A 226 14.41 -1.65 -2.82
CA PHE A 226 14.29 -1.69 -1.37
C PHE A 226 15.33 -2.62 -0.72
N ASN A 227 15.59 -2.45 0.57
CA ASN A 227 16.56 -3.24 1.34
C ASN A 227 16.20 -4.75 1.43
N ASN A 228 14.95 -5.13 1.13
CA ASN A 228 14.52 -6.53 1.00
C ASN A 228 14.66 -7.10 -0.43
N GLY A 229 15.26 -6.35 -1.36
CA GLY A 229 15.46 -6.74 -2.76
C GLY A 229 14.28 -6.48 -3.69
N LYS A 230 13.09 -6.10 -3.17
CA LYS A 230 11.97 -5.67 -4.02
C LYS A 230 12.40 -4.47 -4.87
N THR A 231 11.94 -4.41 -6.12
CA THR A 231 12.27 -3.32 -7.04
C THR A 231 10.99 -2.76 -7.66
N PHE A 232 10.74 -1.48 -7.41
CA PHE A 232 9.68 -0.71 -8.05
C PHE A 232 10.21 -0.01 -9.30
N VAL A 233 9.41 -0.01 -10.36
CA VAL A 233 9.74 0.60 -11.65
C VAL A 233 8.65 1.59 -12.04
N TYR A 234 8.96 2.88 -11.96
CA TYR A 234 8.15 3.94 -12.54
C TYR A 234 8.36 4.01 -14.05
N LYS A 235 7.25 4.10 -14.79
CA LYS A 235 7.24 4.36 -16.23
C LYS A 235 6.72 5.76 -16.52
N MET A 236 7.35 6.45 -17.47
CA MET A 236 6.96 7.79 -17.90
C MET A 236 5.49 7.84 -18.31
N LYS A 237 4.67 8.61 -17.59
CA LYS A 237 3.22 8.70 -17.84
C LYS A 237 2.90 9.37 -19.18
N ASN A 238 3.63 10.43 -19.50
CA ASN A 238 3.53 11.20 -20.73
C ASN A 238 4.92 11.21 -21.41
N ALA A 239 4.98 11.46 -22.72
CA ALA A 239 6.23 11.81 -23.35
C ALA A 239 6.71 13.19 -22.85
N THR A 240 8.03 13.43 -22.82
CA THR A 240 8.61 14.71 -22.40
C THR A 240 9.95 14.93 -23.09
N ASP A 241 10.14 16.13 -23.64
CA ASP A 241 11.41 16.55 -24.22
C ASP A 241 12.19 17.38 -23.19
N TRP A 242 13.24 16.80 -22.61
CA TRP A 242 14.11 17.52 -21.68
C TRP A 242 15.05 18.44 -22.45
N GLN A 243 14.89 19.74 -22.25
CA GLN A 243 15.63 20.78 -22.97
C GLN A 243 16.88 21.22 -22.19
N ALA A 244 17.87 21.74 -22.93
CA ALA A 244 19.02 22.41 -22.37
C ALA A 244 18.58 23.54 -21.41
N GLY A 245 19.13 23.54 -20.19
CA GLY A 245 18.77 24.45 -19.11
C GLY A 245 17.48 24.11 -18.35
N GLY A 246 16.66 23.17 -18.81
CA GLY A 246 15.44 22.75 -18.12
C GLY A 246 15.69 22.03 -16.79
N GLU A 247 14.68 22.07 -15.93
CA GLU A 247 14.56 21.28 -14.70
C GLU A 247 13.18 20.61 -14.65
N TYR A 248 13.17 19.31 -14.33
CA TYR A 248 11.99 18.46 -14.42
C TYR A 248 11.80 17.63 -13.15
N THR A 249 10.74 17.91 -12.40
CA THR A 249 10.46 17.27 -11.10
C THR A 249 9.38 16.21 -11.19
N TYR A 250 9.69 15.01 -10.69
CA TYR A 250 8.82 13.83 -10.70
C TYR A 250 8.55 13.35 -9.28
N THR A 251 7.34 13.62 -8.78
CA THR A 251 6.87 13.03 -7.52
C THR A 251 6.37 11.61 -7.78
N VAL A 252 6.98 10.62 -7.13
CA VAL A 252 6.70 9.19 -7.33
C VAL A 252 6.23 8.58 -6.01
N SER A 253 4.94 8.23 -5.97
CA SER A 253 4.37 7.43 -4.89
C SER A 253 4.82 5.98 -5.00
N LEU A 254 5.48 5.49 -3.96
CA LEU A 254 5.91 4.10 -3.81
C LEU A 254 4.86 3.24 -3.09
N ALA A 255 3.65 3.75 -2.86
CA ALA A 255 2.56 3.02 -2.21
C ALA A 255 2.22 1.68 -2.89
N ALA A 256 2.39 1.59 -4.21
CA ALA A 256 2.17 0.36 -4.98
C ALA A 256 3.31 -0.68 -4.86
N ALA A 257 4.43 -0.34 -4.19
CA ALA A 257 5.49 -1.28 -3.83
C ALA A 257 5.33 -1.88 -2.43
N LYS A 258 4.47 -1.27 -1.59
CA LYS A 258 4.16 -1.77 -0.25
C LYS A 258 3.59 -3.17 -0.34
N ASP A 259 4.06 -4.07 0.53
CA ASP A 259 3.39 -5.35 0.69
C ASP A 259 1.99 -5.17 1.27
N LEU A 260 0.98 -5.58 0.50
CA LEU A 260 -0.41 -5.57 0.96
C LEU A 260 -0.76 -6.88 1.68
N GLY A 261 0.10 -7.90 1.60
CA GLY A 261 -0.13 -9.27 2.07
C GLY A 261 -1.07 -10.09 1.17
N TYR A 262 -1.39 -9.59 -0.02
CA TYR A 262 -2.17 -10.29 -1.03
C TYR A 262 -1.78 -9.84 -2.45
N THR A 263 -1.99 -10.70 -3.44
CA THR A 263 -2.01 -10.35 -4.86
C THR A 263 -3.44 -10.16 -5.36
N ILE A 264 -3.60 -9.49 -6.50
CA ILE A 264 -4.86 -9.42 -7.25
C ILE A 264 -4.63 -10.16 -8.56
N GLU A 265 -5.40 -11.22 -8.76
CA GLU A 265 -5.28 -12.11 -9.92
C GLU A 265 -5.93 -11.51 -11.17
N SER A 266 -5.59 -12.05 -12.34
CA SER A 266 -6.07 -11.55 -13.65
C SER A 266 -7.59 -11.66 -13.85
N ASN A 267 -8.28 -12.48 -13.04
CA ASN A 267 -9.74 -12.61 -12.98
C ASN A 267 -10.39 -11.68 -11.92
N GLY A 268 -9.60 -10.90 -11.17
CA GLY A 268 -10.06 -10.03 -10.08
C GLY A 268 -10.22 -10.67 -8.70
N SER A 269 -9.84 -11.94 -8.49
CA SER A 269 -9.77 -12.54 -7.14
C SER A 269 -8.50 -12.12 -6.38
N TYR A 270 -8.49 -12.36 -5.06
CA TYR A 270 -7.43 -11.94 -4.14
C TYR A 270 -6.76 -13.18 -3.54
N THR A 271 -5.45 -13.34 -3.74
CA THR A 271 -4.68 -14.44 -3.16
C THR A 271 -3.93 -13.90 -1.94
N VAL A 272 -4.26 -14.38 -0.75
CA VAL A 272 -3.71 -13.88 0.53
C VAL A 272 -2.51 -14.71 0.95
N THR A 273 -1.42 -14.00 1.23
CA THR A 273 -0.09 -14.56 1.52
C THR A 273 0.44 -14.18 2.91
N SER A 274 -0.31 -13.41 3.71
CA SER A 274 0.07 -13.09 5.09
C SER A 274 -1.10 -12.64 5.98
N ALA A 275 -0.85 -12.61 7.29
CA ALA A 275 -1.75 -12.08 8.32
C ALA A 275 -2.17 -10.63 8.06
N ASP A 276 -1.20 -9.75 7.75
CA ASP A 276 -1.50 -8.36 7.39
C ASP A 276 -2.30 -8.27 6.08
N GLY A 277 -2.10 -9.25 5.18
CA GLY A 277 -2.96 -9.49 4.02
C GLY A 277 -4.41 -9.70 4.39
N LEU A 278 -4.68 -10.70 5.23
CA LEU A 278 -6.04 -11.03 5.68
C LEU A 278 -6.70 -9.84 6.42
N MET A 279 -5.94 -9.09 7.22
CA MET A 279 -6.40 -7.86 7.86
C MET A 279 -6.69 -6.72 6.86
N ASN A 280 -5.92 -6.61 5.78
CA ASN A 280 -6.16 -5.60 4.74
C ASN A 280 -7.36 -5.98 3.86
N ILE A 281 -7.58 -7.27 3.60
CA ILE A 281 -8.82 -7.79 2.99
C ILE A 281 -10.05 -7.46 3.84
N ALA A 282 -9.98 -7.65 5.17
CA ALA A 282 -11.07 -7.25 6.07
C ALA A 282 -11.39 -5.74 5.95
N LYS A 283 -10.38 -4.87 5.89
CA LYS A 283 -10.54 -3.42 5.65
C LYS A 283 -11.15 -3.11 4.28
N LEU A 284 -10.83 -3.87 3.22
CA LEU A 284 -11.45 -3.69 1.90
C LEU A 284 -12.94 -4.05 1.92
N VAL A 285 -13.31 -5.20 2.51
CA VAL A 285 -14.70 -5.64 2.61
C VAL A 285 -15.52 -4.67 3.46
N ASN A 286 -15.00 -4.26 4.61
CA ASN A 286 -15.65 -3.29 5.52
C ASN A 286 -15.60 -1.84 4.99
N GLY A 287 -14.83 -1.59 3.92
CA GLY A 287 -14.84 -0.37 3.11
C GLY A 287 -15.77 -0.45 1.89
N GLY A 288 -16.74 -1.38 1.89
CA GLY A 288 -17.74 -1.55 0.83
C GLY A 288 -17.41 -2.60 -0.22
N LYS A 289 -16.14 -3.05 -0.35
CA LYS A 289 -15.69 -3.98 -1.41
C LYS A 289 -16.01 -5.44 -1.08
N SER A 290 -17.28 -5.69 -0.84
CA SER A 290 -17.82 -6.86 -0.13
C SER A 290 -18.06 -8.10 -1.01
N ASP A 291 -17.88 -7.99 -2.33
CA ASP A 291 -18.14 -9.02 -3.34
C ASP A 291 -16.88 -9.74 -3.87
N ILE A 292 -15.70 -9.39 -3.36
CA ILE A 292 -14.42 -9.98 -3.81
C ILE A 292 -14.28 -11.46 -3.44
N ASN A 293 -13.80 -12.27 -4.39
CA ASN A 293 -13.39 -13.65 -4.13
C ASN A 293 -11.97 -13.67 -3.57
N ILE A 294 -11.74 -14.47 -2.53
CA ILE A 294 -10.51 -14.53 -1.74
C ILE A 294 -10.06 -15.99 -1.63
N THR A 295 -8.77 -16.24 -1.80
CA THR A 295 -8.14 -17.55 -1.58
C THR A 295 -6.92 -17.40 -0.66
N LEU A 296 -6.68 -18.35 0.24
CA LEU A 296 -5.41 -18.43 0.99
C LEU A 296 -4.39 -19.29 0.21
N ASP A 297 -3.13 -18.86 0.19
CA ASP A 297 -1.98 -19.59 -0.41
C ASP A 297 -0.97 -20.09 0.65
N THR A 298 -1.21 -19.74 1.92
CA THR A 298 -0.40 -20.14 3.08
C THR A 298 -1.24 -20.14 4.34
N ASP A 299 -0.76 -20.85 5.37
CA ASP A 299 -1.29 -20.74 6.73
C ASP A 299 -1.08 -19.31 7.27
N ILE A 300 -2.04 -18.84 8.07
CA ILE A 300 -2.14 -17.44 8.51
C ILE A 300 -2.15 -17.36 10.05
N ASP A 301 -1.07 -16.85 10.63
CA ASP A 301 -0.98 -16.59 12.07
C ASP A 301 -1.45 -15.18 12.45
N LEU A 302 -2.59 -15.09 13.15
CA LEU A 302 -3.15 -13.85 13.67
C LEU A 302 -2.73 -13.56 15.13
N THR A 303 -1.75 -14.27 15.68
CA THR A 303 -1.27 -14.07 17.06
C THR A 303 -0.83 -12.63 17.30
N GLY A 304 -1.46 -11.97 18.27
CA GLY A 304 -1.16 -10.57 18.63
C GLY A 304 -1.63 -9.53 17.62
N LYS A 305 -2.51 -9.88 16.66
CA LYS A 305 -3.11 -8.95 15.71
C LYS A 305 -4.49 -8.47 16.20
N ASP A 306 -4.74 -7.16 16.17
CA ASP A 306 -6.06 -6.58 16.44
C ASP A 306 -7.05 -6.95 15.32
N TRP A 307 -7.91 -7.94 15.57
CA TRP A 307 -8.86 -8.43 14.56
C TRP A 307 -10.13 -7.56 14.47
N THR A 308 -10.59 -7.35 13.23
CA THR A 308 -11.94 -6.84 12.94
C THR A 308 -12.61 -7.82 11.98
N PRO A 309 -13.79 -8.39 12.30
CA PRO A 309 -14.44 -9.39 11.45
C PRO A 309 -14.70 -8.92 10.02
N ILE A 310 -14.58 -9.83 9.06
CA ILE A 310 -14.88 -9.57 7.65
C ILE A 310 -16.40 -9.45 7.47
N GLY A 311 -16.87 -8.29 6.99
CA GLY A 311 -18.28 -7.93 6.89
C GLY A 311 -18.90 -7.59 8.24
N THR A 312 -18.72 -6.36 8.72
CA THR A 312 -19.19 -5.92 10.06
C THR A 312 -20.70 -5.74 10.22
N ASP A 313 -21.41 -5.47 9.12
CA ASP A 313 -22.77 -4.91 9.14
C ASP A 313 -23.58 -5.37 7.91
N TYR A 314 -24.77 -4.79 7.72
CA TYR A 314 -25.68 -5.16 6.62
C TYR A 314 -25.13 -4.75 5.24
N ASP A 315 -24.65 -3.52 5.10
CA ASP A 315 -24.21 -2.98 3.81
C ASP A 315 -22.89 -3.60 3.37
N ASN A 316 -21.97 -3.78 4.33
CA ASN A 316 -20.66 -4.42 4.13
C ASN A 316 -20.68 -5.95 4.25
N SER A 317 -21.84 -6.58 4.51
CA SER A 317 -21.97 -8.04 4.64
C SER A 317 -21.32 -8.78 3.47
N TYR A 318 -20.52 -9.82 3.77
CA TYR A 318 -19.64 -10.42 2.77
C TYR A 318 -20.42 -11.27 1.75
N LYS A 319 -20.26 -10.96 0.46
CA LYS A 319 -21.01 -11.49 -0.68
C LYS A 319 -20.15 -12.35 -1.64
N GLY A 320 -18.83 -12.32 -1.50
CA GLY A 320 -17.91 -13.10 -2.32
C GLY A 320 -17.72 -14.55 -1.84
N THR A 321 -16.80 -15.26 -2.47
CA THR A 321 -16.33 -16.59 -2.03
C THR A 321 -14.97 -16.48 -1.35
N PHE A 322 -14.89 -16.86 -0.09
CA PHE A 322 -13.63 -17.10 0.63
C PHE A 322 -13.31 -18.59 0.61
N ASP A 323 -12.17 -18.97 0.01
CA ASP A 323 -11.64 -20.32 0.01
C ASP A 323 -10.36 -20.36 0.86
N GLY A 324 -10.42 -21.08 1.98
CA GLY A 324 -9.25 -21.30 2.83
C GLY A 324 -8.17 -22.18 2.19
N GLY A 325 -8.43 -22.81 1.04
CA GLY A 325 -7.47 -23.67 0.33
C GLY A 325 -7.11 -24.98 1.04
N GLY A 326 -7.62 -25.19 2.26
CA GLY A 326 -7.12 -26.21 3.20
C GLY A 326 -6.05 -25.68 4.17
N HIS A 327 -5.71 -24.39 4.11
CA HIS A 327 -4.80 -23.72 5.04
C HIS A 327 -5.43 -23.46 6.40
N THR A 328 -4.56 -23.30 7.40
CA THR A 328 -4.90 -23.07 8.79
C THR A 328 -4.80 -21.59 9.14
N ILE A 329 -5.81 -21.06 9.83
CA ILE A 329 -5.78 -19.75 10.49
C ILE A 329 -5.60 -19.99 11.98
N THR A 330 -4.46 -19.56 12.52
CA THR A 330 -4.10 -19.69 13.95
C THR A 330 -4.18 -18.34 14.66
N GLY A 331 -4.09 -18.35 15.99
CA GLY A 331 -3.84 -17.15 16.80
C GLY A 331 -5.02 -16.18 16.98
N LEU A 332 -6.13 -16.35 16.23
CA LEU A 332 -7.30 -15.47 16.26
C LEU A 332 -7.88 -15.33 17.68
N THR A 333 -7.54 -14.22 18.34
CA THR A 333 -7.84 -13.95 19.76
C THR A 333 -8.37 -12.53 19.88
N PHE A 334 -9.65 -12.37 20.24
CA PHE A 334 -10.23 -11.04 20.46
C PHE A 334 -11.43 -11.07 21.40
N THR A 335 -11.64 -9.95 22.10
CA THR A 335 -12.85 -9.68 22.90
C THR A 335 -13.50 -8.41 22.37
N THR A 336 -14.81 -8.45 22.09
CA THR A 336 -15.56 -7.29 21.60
C THR A 336 -16.90 -7.11 22.34
N ASN A 337 -17.58 -5.99 22.07
CA ASN A 337 -18.97 -5.74 22.39
C ASN A 337 -19.86 -5.70 21.12
N ASP A 338 -19.29 -6.02 19.96
CA ASP A 338 -19.99 -6.05 18.67
C ASP A 338 -21.05 -7.16 18.61
N LYS A 339 -22.09 -6.92 17.81
CA LYS A 339 -23.20 -7.85 17.64
C LYS A 339 -22.83 -9.11 16.84
N TYR A 340 -21.84 -9.05 15.95
CA TYR A 340 -21.47 -10.17 15.10
C TYR A 340 -19.97 -10.42 15.19
N ALA A 341 -19.57 -11.59 15.71
CA ALA A 341 -18.17 -11.90 15.96
C ALA A 341 -17.77 -13.29 15.41
N GLY A 342 -16.63 -13.32 14.73
CA GLY A 342 -16.00 -14.49 14.12
C GLY A 342 -14.82 -14.07 13.24
N LEU A 343 -14.32 -14.99 12.40
CA LEU A 343 -13.54 -14.59 11.22
C LEU A 343 -14.37 -13.64 10.34
N PHE A 344 -15.64 -14.00 10.09
CA PHE A 344 -16.66 -13.15 9.47
C PHE A 344 -17.63 -12.61 10.52
N GLY A 345 -18.09 -11.37 10.34
CA GLY A 345 -19.20 -10.81 11.11
C GLY A 345 -20.51 -11.31 10.54
N TRP A 346 -20.87 -10.80 9.36
CA TRP A 346 -22.09 -11.09 8.62
C TRP A 346 -21.77 -11.66 7.23
N LEU A 347 -22.09 -12.95 7.02
CA LEU A 347 -22.08 -13.58 5.71
C LEU A 347 -23.42 -13.34 4.98
N ASN A 348 -23.39 -12.64 3.84
CA ASN A 348 -24.56 -12.35 3.02
C ASN A 348 -25.11 -13.64 2.35
N LYS A 349 -26.33 -13.60 1.81
CA LYS A 349 -26.93 -14.72 1.08
C LYS A 349 -26.15 -15.15 -0.17
N ALA A 350 -25.44 -14.23 -0.81
CA ALA A 350 -24.51 -14.54 -1.91
C ALA A 350 -23.16 -15.10 -1.41
N GLY A 351 -22.80 -14.83 -0.15
CA GLY A 351 -21.51 -15.14 0.42
C GLY A 351 -21.29 -16.64 0.62
N THR A 352 -20.05 -17.08 0.35
CA THR A 352 -19.60 -18.45 0.59
C THR A 352 -18.29 -18.44 1.36
N VAL A 353 -18.17 -19.23 2.42
CA VAL A 353 -16.92 -19.50 3.13
C VAL A 353 -16.66 -20.99 3.09
N LYS A 354 -15.50 -21.41 2.61
CA LYS A 354 -15.18 -22.83 2.47
C LYS A 354 -13.72 -23.20 2.74
N ASN A 355 -13.50 -24.45 3.10
CA ASN A 355 -12.16 -25.05 3.27
C ASN A 355 -11.28 -24.34 4.31
N VAL A 356 -11.87 -23.80 5.38
CA VAL A 356 -11.16 -23.02 6.41
C VAL A 356 -10.92 -23.86 7.66
N VAL A 357 -9.65 -24.01 8.06
CA VAL A 357 -9.28 -24.62 9.34
C VAL A 357 -8.96 -23.52 10.35
N MET A 358 -9.81 -23.33 11.36
CA MET A 358 -9.60 -22.36 12.44
C MET A 358 -9.01 -23.07 13.66
N GLU A 359 -7.73 -22.87 13.98
CA GLU A 359 -7.08 -23.56 15.09
C GLU A 359 -6.81 -22.65 16.30
N GLY A 360 -7.24 -23.12 17.48
CA GLY A 360 -6.91 -22.52 18.77
C GLY A 360 -7.62 -21.21 19.10
N VAL A 361 -8.64 -20.81 18.33
CA VAL A 361 -9.27 -19.47 18.40
C VAL A 361 -9.78 -19.14 19.81
N GLN A 362 -9.73 -17.86 20.20
CA GLN A 362 -10.22 -17.37 21.48
C GLN A 362 -11.12 -16.15 21.24
N ILE A 363 -12.40 -16.41 20.92
CA ILE A 363 -13.35 -15.38 20.50
C ILE A 363 -14.35 -15.11 21.63
N THR A 364 -14.48 -13.86 22.06
CA THR A 364 -15.47 -13.43 23.07
C THR A 364 -16.27 -12.22 22.58
N SER A 365 -17.61 -12.25 22.69
CA SER A 365 -18.42 -11.02 22.65
C SER A 365 -19.33 -10.90 23.87
N ASN A 366 -19.29 -9.73 24.51
CA ASN A 366 -20.15 -9.40 25.66
C ASN A 366 -21.53 -8.86 25.24
N GLN A 367 -21.92 -8.99 23.97
CA GLN A 367 -23.14 -8.39 23.44
C GLN A 367 -24.42 -9.12 23.88
N ILE A 368 -25.05 -8.60 24.93
CA ILE A 368 -26.28 -9.15 25.53
C ILE A 368 -27.54 -8.95 24.68
N TYR A 369 -27.56 -7.99 23.74
CA TYR A 369 -28.72 -7.65 22.90
C TYR A 369 -28.66 -8.32 21.53
N GLY A 370 -28.81 -9.65 21.52
CA GLY A 370 -28.86 -10.45 20.29
C GLY A 370 -27.52 -10.58 19.59
N GLY A 371 -26.42 -10.62 20.35
CA GLY A 371 -25.10 -10.96 19.82
C GLY A 371 -25.06 -12.37 19.25
N SER A 372 -24.45 -12.52 18.07
CA SER A 372 -24.23 -13.78 17.37
C SER A 372 -22.73 -14.02 17.20
N ILE A 373 -22.22 -15.11 17.77
CA ILE A 373 -20.78 -15.43 17.85
C ILE A 373 -20.52 -16.82 17.29
N GLY A 374 -19.57 -16.95 16.37
CA GLY A 374 -19.07 -18.25 15.89
C GLY A 374 -17.64 -18.18 15.39
N GLY A 375 -16.92 -19.30 15.38
CA GLY A 375 -15.52 -19.34 14.93
C GLY A 375 -15.33 -18.85 13.49
N VAL A 376 -16.19 -19.30 12.58
CA VAL A 376 -16.18 -18.90 11.17
C VAL A 376 -17.00 -17.64 10.95
N ALA A 377 -18.24 -17.58 11.46
CA ALA A 377 -19.13 -16.45 11.24
C ALA A 377 -19.99 -16.12 12.48
N GLY A 378 -20.16 -14.84 12.80
CA GLY A 378 -21.13 -14.42 13.80
C GLY A 378 -22.57 -14.69 13.34
N TYR A 379 -22.93 -14.18 12.17
CA TYR A 379 -24.28 -14.22 11.60
C TYR A 379 -24.23 -14.54 10.11
N SER A 380 -25.15 -15.38 9.62
CA SER A 380 -25.04 -15.95 8.27
C SER A 380 -26.38 -16.17 7.57
N TRP A 381 -26.41 -15.78 6.29
CA TRP A 381 -27.44 -16.14 5.32
C TRP A 381 -26.88 -16.96 4.14
N GLY A 382 -25.55 -17.12 4.08
CA GLY A 382 -24.82 -17.71 2.96
C GLY A 382 -24.50 -19.19 3.14
N THR A 383 -23.45 -19.65 2.46
CA THR A 383 -22.98 -21.04 2.55
C THR A 383 -21.68 -21.13 3.35
N ILE A 384 -21.63 -22.04 4.32
CA ILE A 384 -20.42 -22.43 5.05
C ILE A 384 -20.16 -23.91 4.76
N GLU A 385 -19.06 -24.24 4.07
CA GLU A 385 -18.75 -25.63 3.66
C GLU A 385 -17.34 -26.06 4.07
N ASN A 386 -17.15 -27.27 4.61
CA ASN A 386 -15.82 -27.80 4.92
C ASN A 386 -14.98 -26.88 5.83
N CYS A 387 -15.59 -26.34 6.88
CA CYS A 387 -14.89 -25.49 7.85
C CYS A 387 -14.81 -26.17 9.21
N SER A 388 -13.65 -26.11 9.87
CA SER A 388 -13.41 -26.69 11.19
C SER A 388 -12.95 -25.63 12.19
N VAL A 389 -13.32 -25.77 13.47
CA VAL A 389 -12.95 -24.82 14.53
C VAL A 389 -12.53 -25.52 15.82
N SER A 390 -11.33 -25.22 16.32
CA SER A 390 -10.86 -25.60 17.67
C SER A 390 -10.57 -24.35 18.53
N GLY A 391 -10.52 -24.51 19.86
CA GLY A 391 -10.27 -23.41 20.80
C GLY A 391 -11.46 -23.12 21.74
N SER A 392 -11.85 -21.85 21.84
CA SER A 392 -12.93 -21.36 22.69
C SER A 392 -13.76 -20.28 21.97
N VAL A 393 -15.08 -20.40 22.04
CA VAL A 393 -16.04 -19.42 21.50
C VAL A 393 -17.03 -19.05 22.59
N SER A 394 -16.99 -17.80 23.05
CA SER A 394 -17.79 -17.28 24.16
C SER A 394 -18.69 -16.12 23.70
N GLY A 395 -19.94 -16.13 24.15
CA GLY A 395 -20.91 -15.08 23.82
C GLY A 395 -22.05 -15.00 24.83
N THR A 396 -23.08 -14.20 24.53
CA THR A 396 -24.32 -14.19 25.31
C THR A 396 -25.47 -14.91 24.61
N VAL A 397 -25.94 -14.41 23.46
CA VAL A 397 -27.24 -14.86 22.91
C VAL A 397 -27.09 -16.07 22.00
N TYR A 398 -26.63 -15.91 20.76
CA TYR A 398 -26.48 -17.00 19.80
C TYR A 398 -25.00 -17.39 19.70
N VAL A 399 -24.61 -18.54 20.23
CA VAL A 399 -23.20 -18.97 20.29
C VAL A 399 -23.03 -20.36 19.70
N GLY A 400 -22.25 -20.47 18.62
CA GLY A 400 -21.92 -21.73 17.96
C GLY A 400 -20.43 -21.92 17.78
N GLY A 401 -19.94 -23.16 17.77
CA GLY A 401 -18.52 -23.42 17.48
C GLY A 401 -18.11 -22.95 16.07
N VAL A 402 -18.99 -23.14 15.08
CA VAL A 402 -18.77 -22.71 13.68
C VAL A 402 -19.47 -21.39 13.39
N VAL A 403 -20.77 -21.26 13.73
CA VAL A 403 -21.59 -20.08 13.40
C VAL A 403 -22.55 -19.70 14.52
N GLY A 404 -22.66 -18.41 14.85
CA GLY A 404 -23.57 -17.93 15.90
C GLY A 404 -25.04 -18.16 15.54
N ALA A 405 -25.49 -17.56 14.43
CA ALA A 405 -26.84 -17.81 13.90
C ALA A 405 -26.86 -17.88 12.36
N GLN A 406 -27.54 -18.90 11.83
CA GLN A 406 -27.72 -19.18 10.41
C GLN A 406 -29.21 -19.12 10.05
N ILE A 407 -29.61 -18.15 9.21
CA ILE A 407 -31.03 -17.78 9.00
C ILE A 407 -31.60 -18.25 7.64
N ASP A 408 -30.71 -18.57 6.70
CA ASP A 408 -30.99 -19.10 5.37
C ASP A 408 -29.76 -19.94 4.94
N GLY A 409 -29.68 -20.42 3.70
CA GLY A 409 -28.48 -21.06 3.17
C GLY A 409 -28.15 -22.42 3.81
N SER A 410 -26.86 -22.74 3.96
CA SER A 410 -26.43 -24.04 4.45
C SER A 410 -25.12 -24.02 5.26
N ILE A 411 -25.04 -24.95 6.22
CA ILE A 411 -23.82 -25.35 6.92
C ILE A 411 -23.59 -26.82 6.54
N THR A 412 -22.53 -27.11 5.79
CA THR A 412 -22.33 -28.43 5.17
C THR A 412 -20.92 -28.97 5.40
N GLY A 413 -20.80 -30.14 6.02
CA GLY A 413 -19.51 -30.80 6.25
C GLY A 413 -18.58 -30.06 7.21
N CYS A 414 -19.14 -29.24 8.11
CA CYS A 414 -18.38 -28.43 9.06
C CYS A 414 -18.27 -29.10 10.44
N SER A 415 -17.23 -28.75 11.20
CA SER A 415 -17.00 -29.36 12.51
C SER A 415 -16.50 -28.38 13.58
N SER A 416 -16.69 -28.75 14.85
CA SER A 416 -16.02 -28.06 15.95
C SER A 416 -15.52 -28.98 17.06
N SER A 417 -14.32 -28.69 17.54
CA SER A 417 -13.76 -29.16 18.81
C SER A 417 -13.60 -28.03 19.83
N ALA A 418 -14.05 -26.81 19.51
CA ALA A 418 -14.01 -25.66 20.40
C ALA A 418 -14.95 -25.84 21.60
N THR A 419 -14.57 -25.30 22.76
CA THR A 419 -15.49 -25.15 23.89
C THR A 419 -16.40 -23.95 23.61
N VAL A 420 -17.71 -24.18 23.61
CA VAL A 420 -18.71 -23.15 23.30
C VAL A 420 -19.39 -22.72 24.60
N LYS A 421 -19.35 -21.42 24.92
CA LYS A 421 -19.95 -20.85 26.13
C LYS A 421 -20.96 -19.75 25.80
N GLY A 422 -22.19 -19.89 26.28
CA GLY A 422 -23.27 -18.93 26.03
C GLY A 422 -24.36 -18.96 27.08
N MET A 423 -25.39 -18.13 26.90
CA MET A 423 -26.52 -18.01 27.83
C MET A 423 -27.84 -18.47 27.23
N VAL A 424 -28.15 -18.15 25.97
CA VAL A 424 -29.50 -18.34 25.38
C VAL A 424 -29.54 -19.54 24.45
N ASP A 425 -29.05 -19.38 23.22
CA ASP A 425 -29.07 -20.36 22.14
C ASP A 425 -27.63 -20.84 21.90
N VAL A 426 -27.26 -21.99 22.48
CA VAL A 426 -25.86 -22.45 22.56
C VAL A 426 -25.71 -23.84 21.94
N GLY A 427 -24.81 -23.99 20.97
CA GLY A 427 -24.58 -25.28 20.33
C GLY A 427 -23.16 -25.54 19.81
N GLY A 428 -22.76 -26.81 19.76
CA GLY A 428 -21.40 -27.18 19.38
C GLY A 428 -21.00 -26.78 17.95
N VAL A 429 -21.95 -26.72 17.00
CA VAL A 429 -21.72 -26.20 15.63
C VAL A 429 -22.41 -24.86 15.44
N ALA A 430 -23.69 -24.74 15.80
CA ALA A 430 -24.48 -23.53 15.62
C ALA A 430 -25.22 -23.11 16.89
N GLY A 431 -25.28 -21.81 17.19
CA GLY A 431 -26.16 -21.32 18.26
C GLY A 431 -27.63 -21.46 17.84
N GLN A 432 -27.98 -20.83 16.72
CA GLN A 432 -29.31 -20.90 16.11
C GLN A 432 -29.26 -21.29 14.63
N THR A 433 -30.18 -22.15 14.18
CA THR A 433 -30.60 -22.29 12.78
C THR A 433 -32.06 -21.87 12.62
N ASN A 434 -32.42 -21.17 11.55
CA ASN A 434 -33.75 -20.59 11.37
C ASN A 434 -34.19 -20.55 9.89
N SER A 435 -35.46 -20.22 9.64
CA SER A 435 -36.11 -20.09 8.31
C SER A 435 -35.79 -21.25 7.35
N SER A 436 -34.92 -21.05 6.37
CA SER A 436 -34.58 -22.04 5.34
C SER A 436 -33.22 -22.73 5.58
N ALA A 437 -32.51 -22.35 6.65
CA ALA A 437 -31.17 -22.85 6.94
C ALA A 437 -31.15 -24.38 7.07
N THR A 438 -30.12 -25.00 6.49
CA THR A 438 -29.90 -26.45 6.53
C THR A 438 -28.57 -26.80 7.18
N LEU A 439 -28.53 -27.91 7.90
CA LEU A 439 -27.34 -28.43 8.58
C LEU A 439 -27.10 -29.88 8.17
N THR A 440 -26.05 -30.14 7.40
CA THR A 440 -25.78 -31.45 6.78
C THR A 440 -24.36 -31.92 7.04
N ALA A 441 -24.18 -33.20 7.40
CA ALA A 441 -22.86 -33.81 7.59
C ALA A 441 -21.95 -33.11 8.63
N CYS A 442 -22.52 -32.39 9.60
CA CYS A 442 -21.76 -31.59 10.56
C CYS A 442 -21.59 -32.28 11.92
N TYR A 443 -20.54 -31.95 12.67
CA TYR A 443 -20.31 -32.59 13.98
C TYR A 443 -19.61 -31.74 15.03
N ALA A 444 -19.91 -32.02 16.30
CA ALA A 444 -19.34 -31.36 17.46
C ALA A 444 -18.65 -32.35 18.42
N THR A 445 -17.48 -31.98 18.91
CA THR A 445 -16.68 -32.76 19.88
C THR A 445 -16.27 -31.97 21.12
N GLY A 446 -16.21 -30.64 21.02
CA GLY A 446 -15.95 -29.74 22.16
C GLY A 446 -17.16 -29.57 23.07
N ASN A 447 -16.91 -29.15 24.32
CA ASN A 447 -17.97 -29.03 25.33
C ASN A 447 -18.84 -27.80 25.11
N VAL A 448 -20.11 -27.89 25.50
CA VAL A 448 -21.09 -26.79 25.46
C VAL A 448 -21.46 -26.42 26.88
N ILE A 449 -21.24 -25.15 27.25
CA ILE A 449 -21.45 -24.62 28.61
C ILE A 449 -22.51 -23.52 28.54
N ILE A 450 -23.65 -23.74 29.19
CA ILE A 450 -24.76 -22.81 29.25
C ILE A 450 -24.79 -22.11 30.62
N GLU A 451 -24.47 -20.82 30.65
CA GLU A 451 -24.49 -19.99 31.85
C GLU A 451 -25.82 -19.25 31.95
N ILE A 452 -26.74 -19.78 32.78
CA ILE A 452 -28.14 -19.37 32.83
C ILE A 452 -28.33 -18.14 33.72
N ASP A 453 -28.75 -17.04 33.09
CA ASP A 453 -29.27 -15.83 33.74
C ASP A 453 -30.81 -15.93 33.93
N PRO A 454 -31.42 -15.46 35.04
CA PRO A 454 -32.77 -15.90 35.44
C PRO A 454 -33.97 -15.51 34.56
N VAL A 455 -33.78 -14.77 33.46
CA VAL A 455 -34.83 -13.95 32.82
C VAL A 455 -35.14 -14.34 31.36
N LYS A 456 -34.63 -15.47 30.87
CA LYS A 456 -34.77 -15.88 29.44
C LYS A 456 -35.18 -17.33 29.27
N ASN A 457 -35.82 -17.64 28.14
CA ASN A 457 -35.86 -19.02 27.65
C ASN A 457 -34.44 -19.41 27.19
N ILE A 458 -34.06 -20.66 27.42
CA ILE A 458 -32.70 -21.17 27.27
C ILE A 458 -32.73 -22.47 26.46
N SER A 459 -32.00 -22.55 25.35
CA SER A 459 -32.01 -23.72 24.47
C SER A 459 -30.58 -24.13 24.10
N GLY A 460 -30.14 -25.27 24.63
CA GLY A 460 -28.76 -25.74 24.55
C GLY A 460 -28.66 -27.16 23.99
N GLY A 461 -27.76 -27.39 23.03
CA GLY A 461 -27.60 -28.70 22.42
C GLY A 461 -26.16 -29.02 22.07
N GLY A 462 -25.81 -30.31 22.01
CA GLY A 462 -24.46 -30.75 21.65
C GLY A 462 -24.01 -30.30 20.25
N LEU A 463 -24.96 -30.04 19.34
CA LEU A 463 -24.76 -29.60 17.96
C LEU A 463 -25.40 -28.23 17.70
N VAL A 464 -26.67 -28.03 18.10
CA VAL A 464 -27.41 -26.77 17.88
C VAL A 464 -28.19 -26.36 19.13
N GLY A 465 -28.18 -25.07 19.49
CA GLY A 465 -29.03 -24.54 20.57
C GLY A 465 -30.51 -24.53 20.19
N PHE A 466 -30.88 -23.72 19.19
CA PHE A 466 -32.23 -23.63 18.64
C PHE A 466 -32.27 -24.05 17.17
N ASN A 467 -33.12 -25.01 16.80
CA ASN A 467 -33.31 -25.47 15.42
C ASN A 467 -34.73 -25.19 14.89
N GLY A 468 -34.88 -24.05 14.21
CA GLY A 468 -36.06 -23.65 13.45
C GLY A 468 -35.88 -23.66 11.93
N GLY A 469 -34.79 -24.23 11.42
CA GLY A 469 -34.49 -24.30 9.98
C GLY A 469 -35.23 -25.40 9.22
N ASN A 470 -34.76 -25.70 8.00
CA ASN A 470 -35.35 -26.69 7.10
C ASN A 470 -34.81 -28.12 7.27
N GLY A 471 -34.13 -28.40 8.39
CA GLY A 471 -33.79 -29.76 8.82
C GLY A 471 -32.32 -29.97 9.18
N VAL A 472 -32.06 -31.06 9.90
CA VAL A 472 -30.71 -31.53 10.27
C VAL A 472 -30.52 -32.96 9.76
N LEU A 473 -29.47 -33.17 8.96
CA LEU A 473 -29.22 -34.41 8.24
C LEU A 473 -27.85 -34.98 8.56
N ALA A 474 -27.81 -36.22 9.05
CA ALA A 474 -26.59 -36.98 9.27
C ALA A 474 -25.51 -36.20 10.04
N CYS A 475 -25.84 -35.74 11.24
CA CYS A 475 -24.96 -34.94 12.09
C CYS A 475 -24.79 -35.59 13.47
N TYR A 476 -23.69 -35.30 14.18
CA TYR A 476 -23.47 -35.87 15.52
C TYR A 476 -22.82 -34.94 16.56
N ALA A 477 -23.02 -35.22 17.85
CA ALA A 477 -22.34 -34.55 18.95
C ALA A 477 -21.76 -35.52 20.01
N THR A 478 -20.55 -35.23 20.50
CA THR A 478 -19.91 -35.99 21.59
C THR A 478 -19.36 -35.16 22.74
N GLY A 479 -19.40 -33.83 22.63
CA GLY A 479 -19.05 -32.94 23.72
C GLY A 479 -20.01 -33.08 24.91
N ASN A 480 -19.56 -32.72 26.10
CA ASN A 480 -20.44 -32.62 27.25
C ASN A 480 -21.25 -31.33 27.15
N VAL A 481 -22.58 -31.45 27.26
CA VAL A 481 -23.49 -30.29 27.36
C VAL A 481 -23.84 -30.10 28.84
N THR A 482 -23.41 -28.99 29.42
CA THR A 482 -23.54 -28.67 30.85
C THR A 482 -24.13 -27.29 31.06
N SER A 483 -24.76 -27.07 32.22
CA SER A 483 -25.31 -25.76 32.57
C SER A 483 -25.00 -25.36 34.01
N THR A 484 -25.03 -24.05 34.26
CA THR A 484 -24.91 -23.42 35.58
C THR A 484 -26.01 -22.37 35.73
N GLY A 485 -26.39 -22.02 36.97
CA GLY A 485 -27.48 -21.07 37.23
C GLY A 485 -28.88 -21.69 37.12
N SER A 486 -29.90 -20.84 36.97
CA SER A 486 -31.32 -21.24 36.95
C SER A 486 -32.19 -20.16 36.30
N SER A 487 -33.09 -20.53 35.39
CA SER A 487 -34.03 -19.60 34.77
C SER A 487 -35.42 -19.63 35.41
N THR A 488 -36.15 -18.51 35.28
CA THR A 488 -37.61 -18.46 35.47
C THR A 488 -38.40 -18.71 34.17
N GLY A 489 -37.71 -18.77 33.02
CA GLY A 489 -38.26 -19.20 31.72
C GLY A 489 -38.05 -20.70 31.44
N ASN A 490 -38.39 -21.14 30.23
CA ASN A 490 -38.19 -22.51 29.78
C ASN A 490 -36.70 -22.82 29.61
N VAL A 491 -36.25 -24.01 30.03
CA VAL A 491 -34.85 -24.45 29.89
C VAL A 491 -34.83 -25.81 29.18
N HIS A 492 -34.36 -25.81 27.93
CA HIS A 492 -34.32 -26.97 27.04
C HIS A 492 -32.86 -27.31 26.70
N ILE A 493 -32.20 -28.09 27.56
CA ILE A 493 -30.77 -28.42 27.42
C ILE A 493 -30.60 -29.93 27.26
N PHE A 494 -30.04 -30.36 26.12
CA PHE A 494 -30.10 -31.75 25.66
C PHE A 494 -28.85 -32.20 24.86
N GLY A 495 -28.81 -33.49 24.52
CA GLY A 495 -27.62 -34.14 23.95
C GLY A 495 -27.21 -33.70 22.54
N LEU A 496 -28.13 -33.24 21.69
CA LEU A 496 -27.85 -32.82 20.31
C LEU A 496 -28.43 -31.44 19.97
N LEU A 497 -29.73 -31.25 20.19
CA LEU A 497 -30.46 -30.03 19.85
C LEU A 497 -31.18 -29.54 21.11
N GLY A 498 -31.19 -28.24 21.42
CA GLY A 498 -32.03 -27.73 22.51
C GLY A 498 -33.51 -27.78 22.13
N ASP A 499 -33.93 -26.79 21.33
CA ASP A 499 -35.24 -26.76 20.68
C ASP A 499 -35.20 -27.31 19.25
N ASN A 500 -36.24 -28.05 18.85
CA ASN A 500 -36.37 -28.56 17.48
C ASN A 500 -37.80 -28.39 16.92
N TYR A 501 -37.93 -27.64 15.82
CA TYR A 501 -39.20 -27.37 15.14
C TYR A 501 -39.34 -28.05 13.77
N THR A 502 -38.38 -28.88 13.38
CA THR A 502 -38.19 -29.37 12.02
C THR A 502 -37.76 -30.85 11.97
N THR A 503 -37.59 -31.42 10.78
CA THR A 503 -37.22 -32.82 10.57
C THR A 503 -35.75 -33.07 10.93
N VAL A 504 -35.48 -34.20 11.60
CA VAL A 504 -34.12 -34.62 11.94
C VAL A 504 -33.91 -36.09 11.54
N THR A 505 -32.89 -36.32 10.72
CA THR A 505 -32.67 -37.60 10.02
C THR A 505 -31.28 -38.15 10.32
N ALA A 506 -31.21 -39.38 10.84
CA ALA A 506 -29.97 -40.11 11.13
C ALA A 506 -28.94 -39.30 11.94
N CYS A 507 -29.37 -38.66 13.03
CA CYS A 507 -28.49 -37.82 13.85
C CYS A 507 -28.23 -38.42 15.25
N TYR A 508 -27.03 -38.18 15.79
CA TYR A 508 -26.49 -38.99 16.89
C TYR A 508 -25.85 -38.17 18.02
N TRP A 509 -26.10 -38.54 19.29
CA TRP A 509 -25.34 -37.99 20.43
C TRP A 509 -24.76 -39.08 21.33
N LYS A 510 -23.74 -38.74 22.10
CA LYS A 510 -23.09 -39.68 23.04
C LYS A 510 -23.27 -39.30 24.52
N ASN A 511 -22.81 -38.11 24.91
CA ASN A 511 -22.52 -37.80 26.31
C ASN A 511 -23.67 -37.13 27.07
N ASN A 512 -23.61 -37.26 28.40
CA ASN A 512 -24.26 -36.49 29.48
C ASN A 512 -25.79 -36.26 29.48
N HIS A 513 -26.53 -36.66 28.43
CA HIS A 513 -27.99 -36.47 28.36
C HIS A 513 -28.73 -37.77 28.04
N GLU A 514 -29.91 -37.95 28.63
CA GLU A 514 -30.82 -39.06 28.35
C GLU A 514 -31.64 -38.85 27.08
N GLN A 515 -31.87 -37.59 26.68
CA GLN A 515 -32.63 -37.20 25.49
C GLN A 515 -31.77 -36.35 24.56
N GLY A 516 -31.94 -36.54 23.25
CA GLY A 516 -31.18 -35.83 22.23
C GLY A 516 -31.75 -34.46 21.87
N PHE A 517 -33.02 -34.22 22.17
CA PHE A 517 -33.73 -32.96 21.93
C PHE A 517 -34.87 -32.76 22.94
N GLY A 518 -35.30 -31.51 23.12
CA GLY A 518 -36.41 -31.15 24.01
C GLY A 518 -37.75 -31.03 23.30
N TYR A 519 -38.08 -29.81 22.86
CA TYR A 519 -39.31 -29.57 22.15
C TYR A 519 -39.33 -30.28 20.78
N LYS A 520 -40.53 -30.74 20.37
CA LYS A 520 -40.81 -31.18 19.00
C LYS A 520 -42.11 -30.59 18.49
N LYS A 521 -42.09 -30.08 17.26
CA LYS A 521 -43.31 -29.66 16.56
C LYS A 521 -44.12 -30.89 16.14
N ALA A 522 -45.43 -30.87 16.39
CA ALA A 522 -46.32 -31.96 15.99
C ALA A 522 -46.25 -32.22 14.48
N GLY A 523 -46.14 -33.48 14.08
CA GLY A 523 -46.04 -33.90 12.68
C GLY A 523 -44.62 -33.96 12.10
N THR A 524 -43.56 -33.62 12.85
CA THR A 524 -42.17 -33.76 12.37
C THR A 524 -41.59 -35.15 12.65
N GLY A 525 -40.92 -35.74 11.65
CA GLY A 525 -40.09 -36.94 11.83
C GLY A 525 -38.78 -36.57 12.53
N THR A 526 -38.48 -37.20 13.67
CA THR A 526 -37.34 -36.81 14.52
C THR A 526 -36.60 -38.06 15.02
N GLU A 527 -35.67 -38.57 14.20
CA GLU A 527 -34.81 -39.70 14.56
C GLU A 527 -33.44 -39.20 15.04
N VAL A 528 -33.40 -38.83 16.31
CA VAL A 528 -32.19 -38.52 17.06
C VAL A 528 -31.88 -39.70 17.99
N THR A 529 -30.68 -40.26 17.92
CA THR A 529 -30.35 -41.55 18.54
C THR A 529 -29.10 -41.47 19.42
N LYS A 530 -29.14 -42.07 20.62
CA LYS A 530 -27.98 -42.12 21.52
C LYS A 530 -27.02 -43.23 21.09
N VAL A 531 -25.73 -42.93 21.01
CA VAL A 531 -24.65 -43.92 20.80
C VAL A 531 -24.20 -44.43 22.16
N ASP A 532 -24.94 -45.39 22.70
CA ASP A 532 -24.66 -46.05 23.99
C ASP A 532 -23.53 -47.09 23.93
N GLY A 533 -23.18 -47.56 22.73
CA GLY A 533 -22.19 -48.60 22.49
C GLY A 533 -22.70 -50.04 22.69
N SER A 534 -23.96 -50.23 23.11
CA SER A 534 -24.58 -51.55 23.34
C SER A 534 -25.68 -51.86 22.33
N VAL A 535 -26.66 -50.97 22.18
CA VAL A 535 -27.69 -51.05 21.15
C VAL A 535 -27.21 -50.35 19.89
N VAL A 536 -26.58 -49.18 20.04
CA VAL A 536 -26.14 -48.32 18.94
C VAL A 536 -24.65 -48.03 19.05
N THR A 537 -23.91 -48.49 18.06
CA THR A 537 -22.45 -48.28 17.93
C THR A 537 -22.16 -47.22 16.88
N TRP A 538 -20.95 -46.65 16.91
CA TRP A 538 -20.52 -45.69 15.87
C TRP A 538 -20.56 -46.27 14.46
N GLN A 539 -20.33 -47.57 14.28
CA GLN A 539 -20.46 -48.20 12.97
C GLN A 539 -21.90 -48.10 12.44
N LYS A 540 -22.90 -48.52 13.25
CA LYS A 540 -24.33 -48.40 12.89
C LYS A 540 -24.72 -46.95 12.59
N ALA A 541 -24.20 -46.00 13.38
CA ALA A 541 -24.44 -44.58 13.17
C ALA A 541 -23.83 -44.08 11.84
N VAL A 542 -22.58 -44.46 11.53
CA VAL A 542 -21.90 -44.13 10.28
C VAL A 542 -22.60 -44.73 9.07
N ASP A 543 -23.06 -45.97 9.16
CA ASP A 543 -23.79 -46.64 8.07
C ASP A 543 -25.14 -45.93 7.78
N ALA A 544 -25.88 -45.57 8.83
CA ALA A 544 -27.13 -44.82 8.71
C ALA A 544 -26.92 -43.37 8.21
N MET A 545 -25.92 -42.65 8.74
CA MET A 545 -25.54 -41.31 8.27
C MET A 545 -25.15 -41.34 6.78
N ASN A 546 -24.33 -42.30 6.37
CA ASN A 546 -23.89 -42.44 4.98
C ASN A 546 -25.05 -42.80 4.03
N ASN A 547 -25.97 -43.66 4.45
CA ASN A 547 -27.19 -43.98 3.69
C ASN A 547 -28.07 -42.73 3.53
N ALA A 548 -28.31 -41.97 4.61
CA ALA A 548 -29.07 -40.72 4.56
C ALA A 548 -28.41 -39.65 3.67
N LEU A 549 -27.08 -39.52 3.72
CA LEU A 549 -26.30 -38.62 2.86
C LEU A 549 -26.35 -39.05 1.38
N GLN A 550 -26.26 -40.35 1.10
CA GLN A 550 -26.36 -40.89 -0.26
C GLN A 550 -27.76 -40.65 -0.86
N ASN A 551 -28.83 -40.86 -0.09
CA ASN A 551 -30.21 -40.60 -0.52
C ASN A 551 -30.48 -39.10 -0.77
N ALA A 552 -29.75 -38.21 -0.08
CA ALA A 552 -29.79 -36.77 -0.32
C ALA A 552 -28.86 -36.30 -1.46
N GLY A 553 -28.16 -37.21 -2.15
CA GLY A 553 -27.20 -36.86 -3.21
C GLY A 553 -25.95 -36.12 -2.73
N SER A 554 -25.62 -36.22 -1.44
CA SER A 554 -24.50 -35.51 -0.84
C SER A 554 -23.15 -36.07 -1.31
N LYS A 555 -22.16 -35.18 -1.45
CA LYS A 555 -20.75 -35.54 -1.68
C LYS A 555 -19.98 -35.84 -0.38
N TRP A 556 -20.67 -35.80 0.77
CA TRP A 556 -20.05 -35.98 2.07
C TRP A 556 -20.27 -37.39 2.60
N ARG A 557 -19.22 -37.98 3.20
CA ARG A 557 -19.24 -39.34 3.73
C ARG A 557 -18.43 -39.43 5.03
N TYR A 558 -18.98 -40.14 6.01
CA TYR A 558 -18.28 -40.51 7.23
C TYR A 558 -17.45 -41.80 7.05
N GLU A 559 -16.29 -41.81 7.70
CA GLU A 559 -15.41 -42.95 7.92
C GLU A 559 -15.29 -43.22 9.42
N LEU A 560 -14.93 -44.45 9.81
CA LEU A 560 -14.67 -44.81 11.21
C LEU A 560 -13.26 -45.39 11.34
N ASN A 561 -12.27 -44.53 11.11
CA ASN A 561 -10.84 -44.88 11.12
C ASN A 561 -10.23 -44.79 12.54
N GLY A 562 -11.07 -44.70 13.58
CA GLY A 562 -10.68 -44.47 14.97
C GLY A 562 -11.87 -44.58 15.93
N THR A 563 -11.79 -43.93 17.10
CA THR A 563 -12.80 -44.02 18.18
C THR A 563 -14.07 -43.20 17.93
N LEU A 564 -14.04 -42.25 17.00
CA LEU A 564 -15.15 -41.41 16.55
C LEU A 564 -15.16 -41.35 15.01
N PRO A 565 -16.31 -41.05 14.37
CA PRO A 565 -16.36 -40.86 12.93
C PRO A 565 -15.56 -39.63 12.49
N THR A 566 -14.92 -39.70 11.33
CA THR A 566 -14.34 -38.54 10.63
C THR A 566 -15.05 -38.33 9.31
N LEU A 567 -15.13 -37.10 8.82
CA LEU A 567 -15.83 -36.78 7.58
C LEU A 567 -14.85 -36.53 6.43
N ARG A 568 -15.15 -37.05 5.24
CA ARG A 568 -14.48 -36.70 3.98
C ARG A 568 -15.47 -36.26 2.89
N LYS A 569 -14.97 -35.47 1.95
CA LYS A 569 -15.61 -35.21 0.66
C LYS A 569 -15.26 -36.33 -0.32
N GLN A 570 -16.20 -36.71 -1.18
CA GLN A 570 -16.08 -37.73 -2.23
C GLN A 570 -15.90 -37.11 -3.62
#